data_AF-A0A3L7SBC7-F1
#
_entry.id   AF-A0A3L7SBC7-F1
#
_cell.length_a   1.000
_cell.length_b   1.000
_cell.length_c   1.000
_cell.angle_alpha   90.00
_cell.angle_beta   90.00
_cell.angle_gamma   90.00
#
_symmetry.space_group_name_H-M   'P 1'
#
loop_
_entity.id
_entity.type
_entity.pdbx_description
1 polymer ?
#
loop_
_entity_poly.entity_id
_entity_poly.type
_entity_poly.pdbx_seq_one_letter_code
_entity_poly.pdbx_strand_id
1 'polypeptide(L)'
;MRLIFRSPIVLLTLFSLLSMTSLVVAQQGKRPAPPAANQPAAANTPPGRANIGKPPAAQPPAAQPGAEEPPVRQASEKKARPAPQDFEIDKLPPELEKILARWETESAKIKSLHGRHSRSEFNKTFAVEKVSEGEFFLETPDKGRIDMIAKAPKKDEVSSRKDAEGKPYELEKGSSERWICTGEEILSFNEDDKTYSREELPESMRGKNIVHSPLPFLFGMKAEEAKSRFNMSLISVGKDSVKLKAVPRMDNDRQNYHEAWIILDTKRYIPTAVRLIDPNGLETVYMFKDITINDGNFGTRIVARFRGNPYKPSLAGYKRHIPNEVEPASSNAPRDGKPQTRQAGGPVGGTGAPKRAPNEVLSDRPQPPRTTAVPQPGKK
;
A
#
# COMPACT_ATOMS: atom_id res chain seq x y z
N MET A 1 -30.50 -14.42 35.61
CA MET A 1 -30.55 -13.05 35.03
C MET A 1 -29.38 -12.91 34.07
N ARG A 2 -29.63 -12.80 32.75
CA ARG A 2 -28.56 -12.71 31.73
C ARG A 2 -28.13 -11.25 31.56
N LEU A 3 -26.89 -10.90 31.88
CA LEU A 3 -26.33 -9.61 31.46
C LEU A 3 -25.80 -9.73 30.03
N ILE A 4 -26.40 -8.97 29.13
CA ILE A 4 -25.96 -8.82 27.74
C ILE A 4 -25.07 -7.57 27.69
N PHE A 5 -23.75 -7.75 27.70
CA PHE A 5 -22.83 -6.66 27.38
C PHE A 5 -22.72 -6.52 25.87
N ARG A 6 -23.25 -5.42 25.34
CA ARG A 6 -23.00 -4.98 23.95
C ARG A 6 -21.79 -4.04 23.95
N SER A 7 -20.62 -4.55 23.54
CA SER A 7 -19.49 -3.68 23.20
C SER A 7 -19.72 -3.01 21.85
N PRO A 8 -19.36 -1.72 21.68
CA PRO A 8 -19.37 -1.07 20.37
C PRO A 8 -18.20 -1.59 19.52
N ILE A 9 -18.49 -2.04 18.30
CA ILE A 9 -17.46 -2.37 17.31
C ILE A 9 -16.92 -1.05 16.76
N VAL A 10 -15.69 -0.69 17.15
CA VAL A 10 -14.95 0.41 16.54
C VAL A 10 -14.24 -0.13 15.30
N LEU A 11 -14.81 0.11 14.13
CA LEU A 11 -14.27 -0.30 12.84
C LEU A 11 -13.10 0.62 12.46
N LEU A 12 -11.87 0.21 12.78
CA LEU A 12 -10.66 0.98 12.43
C LEU A 12 -10.20 0.61 11.01
N THR A 13 -10.69 1.33 10.00
CA THR A 13 -10.27 1.17 8.61
C THR A 13 -8.89 1.80 8.37
N LEU A 14 -7.85 0.97 8.30
CA LEU A 14 -6.55 1.38 7.71
C LEU A 14 -6.67 1.43 6.18
N PHE A 15 -6.92 2.62 5.64
CA PHE A 15 -6.60 2.95 4.25
C PHE A 15 -5.28 3.70 4.22
N SER A 16 -4.21 3.05 3.75
CA SER A 16 -2.97 3.76 3.41
C SER A 16 -3.16 4.43 2.04
N LEU A 17 -3.35 5.75 2.03
CA LEU A 17 -3.43 6.52 0.78
C LEU A 17 -2.03 6.74 0.21
N LEU A 18 -1.80 6.28 -1.02
CA LEU A 18 -0.79 6.88 -1.89
C LEU A 18 -1.48 7.83 -2.89
N SER A 19 -1.02 9.06 -2.90
CA SER A 19 -1.14 10.01 -4.00
C SER A 19 0.14 10.82 -4.00
N MET A 20 0.86 10.86 -5.12
CA MET A 20 1.82 11.93 -5.45
C MET A 20 2.12 11.88 -6.95
N THR A 21 1.35 12.67 -7.69
CA THR A 21 1.67 13.07 -9.07
C THR A 21 2.90 14.00 -9.05
N SER A 22 3.95 13.71 -9.81
CA SER A 22 4.72 14.76 -10.52
C SER A 22 5.74 14.22 -11.54
N LEU A 23 5.85 15.01 -12.62
CA LEU A 23 6.61 14.78 -13.85
C LEU A 23 8.00 15.48 -13.81
N VAL A 24 8.67 15.56 -14.97
CA VAL A 24 9.86 16.35 -15.38
C VAL A 24 11.18 15.58 -15.15
N VAL A 25 12.03 15.26 -16.14
CA VAL A 25 12.80 16.04 -17.15
C VAL A 25 12.99 15.15 -18.42
N ALA A 26 13.18 15.57 -19.69
CA ALA A 26 12.86 16.77 -20.49
C ALA A 26 13.15 16.45 -22.00
N GLN A 27 13.42 17.43 -22.88
CA GLN A 27 13.76 17.23 -24.31
C GLN A 27 15.25 17.46 -24.60
N GLN A 28 15.83 16.70 -25.55
CA GLN A 28 16.35 17.22 -26.85
C GLN A 28 17.03 16.11 -27.69
N GLY A 29 16.68 16.01 -28.98
CA GLY A 29 17.26 15.01 -29.89
C GLY A 29 16.62 15.05 -31.29
N LYS A 30 17.32 15.69 -32.25
CA LYS A 30 16.95 15.94 -33.66
C LYS A 30 16.01 14.92 -34.33
N ARG A 31 14.89 15.40 -34.89
CA ARG A 31 14.13 14.73 -35.97
C ARG A 31 14.79 14.95 -37.33
N PRO A 32 14.91 13.92 -38.20
CA PRO A 32 14.89 14.08 -39.65
C PRO A 32 13.44 14.15 -40.19
N ALA A 33 13.26 14.72 -41.38
CA ALA A 33 11.94 14.93 -41.99
C ALA A 33 11.42 13.69 -42.76
N PRO A 34 10.09 13.44 -42.80
CA PRO A 34 9.48 12.48 -43.72
C PRO A 34 9.19 13.11 -45.10
N PRO A 35 9.24 12.33 -46.20
CA PRO A 35 8.88 12.78 -47.54
C PRO A 35 7.35 12.83 -47.77
N ALA A 36 6.94 13.53 -48.84
CA ALA A 36 5.55 13.74 -49.25
C ALA A 36 4.96 12.58 -50.09
N ALA A 37 3.70 12.77 -50.55
CA ALA A 37 2.75 11.85 -51.23
C ALA A 37 1.82 11.05 -50.27
N ASN A 38 0.52 10.86 -50.54
CA ASN A 38 -0.36 11.30 -51.65
C ASN A 38 -1.79 11.59 -51.12
N GLN A 39 -2.50 12.54 -51.74
CA GLN A 39 -3.97 12.66 -51.62
C GLN A 39 -4.66 11.93 -52.77
N PRO A 40 -5.88 11.41 -52.56
CA PRO A 40 -6.91 11.36 -53.58
C PRO A 40 -8.06 12.32 -53.24
N ALA A 41 -8.60 12.99 -54.26
CA ALA A 41 -9.74 13.87 -54.14
C ALA A 41 -11.08 13.10 -54.13
N ALA A 42 -12.08 13.64 -53.45
CA ALA A 42 -13.49 13.37 -53.72
C ALA A 42 -14.31 14.65 -53.49
N ALA A 43 -15.04 15.08 -54.51
CA ALA A 43 -15.91 16.25 -54.45
C ALA A 43 -17.26 15.92 -53.80
N ASN A 44 -17.90 16.92 -53.18
CA ASN A 44 -19.35 17.15 -53.26
C ASN A 44 -19.76 18.52 -52.68
N THR A 45 -20.70 19.16 -53.36
CA THR A 45 -21.44 20.42 -53.09
C THR A 45 -22.74 20.25 -53.92
N PRO A 46 -23.91 20.93 -53.69
CA PRO A 46 -24.13 22.22 -53.04
C PRO A 46 -25.48 22.27 -52.23
N PRO A 47 -26.30 23.37 -52.19
CA PRO A 47 -26.05 24.73 -51.65
C PRO A 47 -27.09 25.23 -50.61
N GLY A 48 -26.79 26.35 -49.93
CA GLY A 48 -27.77 27.31 -49.36
C GLY A 48 -27.60 27.60 -47.86
N ARG A 49 -27.92 28.81 -47.33
CA ARG A 49 -28.31 30.10 -47.94
C ARG A 49 -27.94 31.26 -46.97
N ALA A 50 -27.73 32.46 -47.53
CA ALA A 50 -27.17 33.67 -46.93
C ALA A 50 -27.77 34.23 -45.61
N ASN A 51 -26.89 34.83 -44.77
CA ASN A 51 -26.95 36.22 -44.25
C ASN A 51 -25.62 36.54 -43.53
N ILE A 52 -24.74 37.44 -44.00
CA ILE A 52 -24.79 38.92 -43.96
C ILE A 52 -24.88 39.47 -42.52
N GLY A 53 -23.72 39.92 -42.01
CA GLY A 53 -23.56 40.68 -40.76
C GLY A 53 -22.18 41.34 -40.72
N LYS A 54 -22.13 42.65 -40.96
CA LYS A 54 -20.90 43.44 -41.23
C LYS A 54 -20.26 43.94 -39.92
N PRO A 55 -18.95 43.81 -39.69
CA PRO A 55 -18.28 44.43 -38.55
C PRO A 55 -18.07 45.94 -38.79
N PRO A 56 -18.37 46.82 -37.82
CA PRO A 56 -18.02 48.24 -37.88
C PRO A 56 -16.52 48.45 -37.63
N ALA A 57 -15.98 49.52 -38.23
CA ALA A 57 -14.55 49.84 -38.22
C ALA A 57 -14.08 50.50 -36.92
N ALA A 58 -12.77 50.48 -36.70
CA ALA A 58 -12.10 51.12 -35.56
C ALA A 58 -12.22 52.65 -35.59
N GLN A 59 -12.28 53.26 -34.40
CA GLN A 59 -11.97 54.68 -34.18
C GLN A 59 -10.64 54.82 -33.41
N PRO A 60 -9.82 55.84 -33.71
CA PRO A 60 -8.57 56.09 -33.00
C PRO A 60 -8.80 56.65 -31.58
N PRO A 61 -7.84 56.48 -30.65
CA PRO A 61 -8.01 56.83 -29.25
C PRO A 61 -7.93 58.34 -28.97
N ALA A 62 -8.78 58.81 -28.06
CA ALA A 62 -8.63 60.11 -27.41
C ALA A 62 -7.61 60.01 -26.26
N ALA A 63 -6.73 61.01 -26.13
CA ALA A 63 -5.72 61.04 -25.07
C ALA A 63 -6.34 61.45 -23.72
N GLN A 64 -6.12 60.66 -22.68
CA GLN A 64 -6.28 61.07 -21.28
C GLN A 64 -4.92 61.09 -20.59
N PRO A 65 -4.52 62.20 -19.94
CA PRO A 65 -3.35 62.23 -19.08
C PRO A 65 -3.71 61.82 -17.65
N GLY A 66 -2.83 61.04 -17.01
CA GLY A 66 -2.86 60.81 -15.55
C GLY A 66 -3.50 59.50 -15.10
N ALA A 67 -2.68 58.46 -14.97
CA ALA A 67 -2.89 57.35 -14.03
C ALA A 67 -1.51 56.86 -13.57
N GLU A 68 -1.35 56.65 -12.26
CA GLU A 68 -0.06 56.34 -11.64
C GLU A 68 0.47 54.95 -12.02
N GLU A 69 1.80 54.85 -12.10
CA GLU A 69 2.52 53.64 -12.46
C GLU A 69 2.41 52.60 -11.32
N PRO A 70 1.87 51.39 -11.56
CA PRO A 70 1.82 50.36 -10.52
C PRO A 70 3.25 49.85 -10.24
N PRO A 71 3.65 49.69 -8.97
CA PRO A 71 5.03 49.36 -8.64
C PRO A 71 5.44 48.01 -9.24
N VAL A 72 6.57 48.02 -9.94
CA VAL A 72 7.20 46.83 -10.52
C VAL A 72 7.40 45.78 -9.44
N ARG A 73 6.59 44.71 -9.48
CA ARG A 73 6.82 43.54 -8.64
C ARG A 73 8.15 42.93 -9.06
N GLN A 74 9.18 43.15 -8.25
CA GLN A 74 10.48 42.51 -8.41
C GLN A 74 10.27 41.01 -8.63
N ALA A 75 10.79 40.49 -9.74
CA ALA A 75 10.78 39.07 -10.00
C ALA A 75 11.60 38.40 -8.90
N SER A 76 10.91 37.71 -7.98
CA SER A 76 11.59 36.90 -6.98
C SER A 76 12.40 35.83 -7.69
N GLU A 77 13.72 35.93 -7.57
CA GLU A 77 14.64 34.97 -8.18
C GLU A 77 14.21 33.56 -7.78
N LYS A 78 13.84 32.74 -8.76
CA LYS A 78 13.60 31.32 -8.54
C LYS A 78 14.92 30.71 -8.12
N LYS A 79 15.14 30.64 -6.80
CA LYS A 79 16.26 29.98 -6.14
C LYS A 79 16.45 28.63 -6.82
N ALA A 80 17.58 28.46 -7.51
CA ALA A 80 17.81 27.31 -8.36
C ALA A 80 17.59 26.03 -7.54
N ARG A 81 16.82 25.08 -8.10
CA ARG A 81 16.63 23.76 -7.47
C ARG A 81 18.04 23.18 -7.26
N PRO A 82 18.39 22.72 -6.04
CA PRO A 82 19.68 22.07 -5.81
C PRO A 82 19.91 20.99 -6.86
N ALA A 83 21.15 20.91 -7.37
CA ALA A 83 21.53 19.82 -8.25
C ALA A 83 21.23 18.46 -7.58
N PRO A 84 20.94 17.39 -8.34
CA PRO A 84 20.84 16.06 -7.79
C PRO A 84 22.09 15.76 -6.96
N GLN A 85 21.92 15.40 -5.69
CA GLN A 85 23.04 14.88 -4.91
C GLN A 85 23.34 13.49 -5.46
N ASP A 86 24.54 13.31 -6.00
CA ASP A 86 25.03 11.98 -6.34
C ASP A 86 25.15 11.19 -5.04
N PHE A 87 24.25 10.23 -4.85
CA PHE A 87 24.27 9.34 -3.69
C PHE A 87 25.49 8.43 -3.79
N GLU A 88 26.52 8.72 -3.00
CA GLU A 88 27.71 7.88 -2.91
C GLU A 88 27.30 6.49 -2.38
N ILE A 89 27.42 5.47 -3.24
CA ILE A 89 27.06 4.10 -2.88
C ILE A 89 28.17 3.54 -1.99
N ASP A 90 27.87 3.35 -0.71
CA ASP A 90 28.79 2.72 0.25
C ASP A 90 29.31 1.39 -0.30
N LYS A 91 30.63 1.23 -0.31
CA LYS A 91 31.28 -0.01 -0.76
C LYS A 91 30.90 -1.16 0.17
N LEU A 92 30.04 -2.06 -0.31
CA LEU A 92 29.57 -3.19 0.50
C LEU A 92 30.70 -4.20 0.80
N PRO A 93 30.58 -4.99 1.88
CA PRO A 93 31.48 -6.10 2.15
C PRO A 93 31.52 -7.08 0.96
N PRO A 94 32.69 -7.62 0.57
CA PRO A 94 32.81 -8.50 -0.62
C PRO A 94 31.92 -9.74 -0.59
N GLU A 95 31.63 -10.28 0.60
CA GLU A 95 30.69 -11.40 0.76
C GLU A 95 29.25 -11.00 0.46
N LEU A 96 28.83 -9.79 0.87
CA LEU A 96 27.49 -9.26 0.58
C LEU A 96 27.34 -8.97 -0.91
N GLU A 97 28.33 -8.34 -1.57
CA GLU A 97 28.34 -8.18 -3.04
C GLU A 97 28.16 -9.52 -3.75
N LYS A 98 28.91 -10.56 -3.33
CA LYS A 98 28.79 -11.92 -3.90
C LYS A 98 27.40 -12.54 -3.69
N ILE A 99 26.77 -12.29 -2.54
CA ILE A 99 25.40 -12.74 -2.25
C ILE A 99 24.39 -12.01 -3.12
N LEU A 100 24.48 -10.69 -3.26
CA LEU A 100 23.57 -9.88 -4.08
C LEU A 100 23.71 -10.23 -5.57
N ALA A 101 24.93 -10.32 -6.09
CA ALA A 101 25.17 -10.73 -7.47
C ALA A 101 24.62 -12.14 -7.76
N ARG A 102 24.73 -13.07 -6.80
CA ARG A 102 24.15 -14.41 -6.95
C ARG A 102 22.63 -14.42 -6.84
N TRP A 103 22.05 -13.59 -5.97
CA TRP A 103 20.61 -13.42 -5.87
C TRP A 103 20.01 -12.86 -7.16
N GLU A 104 20.62 -11.82 -7.75
CA GLU A 104 20.26 -11.31 -9.08
C GLU A 104 20.37 -12.42 -10.15
N THR A 105 21.51 -13.13 -10.17
CA THR A 105 21.77 -14.19 -11.16
C THR A 105 20.78 -15.36 -11.08
N GLU A 106 20.43 -15.84 -9.89
CA GLU A 106 19.49 -16.94 -9.73
C GLU A 106 18.03 -16.49 -9.93
N SER A 107 17.65 -15.31 -9.43
CA SER A 107 16.29 -14.79 -9.62
C SER A 107 15.97 -14.45 -11.08
N ALA A 108 16.96 -14.01 -11.87
CA ALA A 108 16.82 -13.80 -13.31
C ALA A 108 16.51 -15.09 -14.11
N LYS A 109 16.73 -16.29 -13.53
CA LYS A 109 16.37 -17.58 -14.16
C LYS A 109 14.91 -17.97 -13.93
N ILE A 110 14.21 -17.26 -13.05
CA ILE A 110 12.80 -17.52 -12.72
C ILE A 110 11.92 -16.91 -13.81
N LYS A 111 11.27 -17.79 -14.59
CA LYS A 111 10.22 -17.43 -15.56
C LYS A 111 8.84 -17.52 -14.94
N SER A 112 8.63 -18.53 -14.10
CA SER A 112 7.42 -18.68 -13.29
C SER A 112 7.75 -19.15 -11.88
N LEU A 113 6.93 -18.72 -10.93
CA LEU A 113 7.03 -19.08 -9.52
C LEU A 113 5.62 -19.29 -8.96
N HIS A 114 5.41 -20.34 -8.17
CA HIS A 114 4.23 -20.44 -7.31
C HIS A 114 4.58 -21.07 -5.97
N GLY A 115 3.75 -20.81 -4.97
CA GLY A 115 3.86 -21.43 -3.67
C GLY A 115 2.74 -20.97 -2.73
N ARG A 116 2.86 -21.38 -1.48
CA ARG A 116 2.00 -20.90 -0.39
C ARG A 116 2.73 -19.86 0.44
N HIS A 117 2.00 -18.94 1.03
CA HIS A 117 2.55 -17.96 1.97
C HIS A 117 1.64 -17.75 3.18
N SER A 118 2.22 -17.20 4.24
CA SER A 118 1.52 -16.70 5.42
C SER A 118 2.02 -15.31 5.78
N ARG A 119 1.10 -14.39 6.09
CA ARG A 119 1.38 -13.06 6.66
C ARG A 119 0.97 -13.08 8.14
N SER A 120 1.91 -12.74 9.02
CA SER A 120 1.65 -12.40 10.42
C SER A 120 1.91 -10.91 10.62
N GLU A 121 0.94 -10.17 11.16
CA GLU A 121 1.04 -8.75 11.49
C GLU A 121 1.02 -8.58 13.01
N PHE A 122 2.13 -8.09 13.57
CA PHE A 122 2.36 -7.98 15.00
C PHE A 122 2.21 -6.54 15.47
N ASN A 123 1.16 -6.27 16.25
CA ASN A 123 1.01 -5.02 16.97
C ASN A 123 1.56 -5.18 18.39
N LYS A 124 2.72 -4.58 18.65
CA LYS A 124 3.42 -4.67 19.96
C LYS A 124 2.69 -3.94 21.08
N THR A 125 1.97 -2.86 20.77
CA THR A 125 1.24 -2.04 21.76
C THR A 125 0.04 -2.77 22.33
N PHE A 126 -0.66 -3.56 21.51
CA PHE A 126 -1.81 -4.37 21.94
C PHE A 126 -1.47 -5.85 22.20
N ALA A 127 -0.21 -6.27 21.96
CA ALA A 127 0.21 -7.67 21.99
C ALA A 127 -0.69 -8.59 21.13
N VAL A 128 -1.00 -8.15 19.91
CA VAL A 128 -1.84 -8.88 18.94
C VAL A 128 -1.01 -9.37 17.76
N GLU A 129 -1.22 -10.62 17.35
CA GLU A 129 -0.76 -11.17 16.07
C GLU A 129 -1.98 -11.47 15.18
N LYS A 130 -2.07 -10.78 14.03
CA LYS A 130 -3.07 -11.04 12.99
C LYS A 130 -2.51 -11.97 11.94
N VAL A 131 -3.20 -13.07 11.63
CA VAL A 131 -2.71 -14.08 10.67
C VAL A 131 -3.61 -14.21 9.44
N SER A 132 -2.98 -14.22 8.27
CA SER A 132 -3.58 -14.58 6.98
C SER A 132 -2.71 -15.59 6.23
N GLU A 133 -3.32 -16.49 5.47
CA GLU A 133 -2.61 -17.49 4.65
C GLU A 133 -3.14 -17.47 3.21
N GLY A 134 -2.34 -17.93 2.25
CA GLY A 134 -2.79 -18.00 0.86
C GLY A 134 -1.75 -18.55 -0.13
N GLU A 135 -2.01 -18.27 -1.41
CA GLU A 135 -1.19 -18.73 -2.55
C GLU A 135 -0.62 -17.51 -3.29
N PHE A 136 0.56 -17.65 -3.87
CA PHE A 136 1.17 -16.63 -4.73
C PHE A 136 1.61 -17.23 -6.06
N PHE A 137 1.57 -16.41 -7.11
CA PHE A 137 1.92 -16.76 -8.48
C PHE A 137 2.69 -15.59 -9.11
N LEU A 138 3.77 -15.89 -9.81
CA LEU A 138 4.58 -14.94 -10.57
C LEU A 138 4.80 -15.49 -11.98
N GLU A 139 4.73 -14.63 -12.97
CA GLU A 139 5.18 -14.89 -14.34
C GLU A 139 5.98 -13.67 -14.82
N THR A 140 7.28 -13.87 -15.00
CA THR A 140 8.25 -12.84 -15.40
C THR A 140 7.94 -12.37 -16.84
N PRO A 141 7.98 -11.06 -17.14
CA PRO A 141 8.57 -9.99 -16.34
C PRO A 141 7.63 -9.26 -15.36
N ASP A 142 6.32 -9.33 -15.58
CA ASP A 142 5.40 -8.27 -15.12
C ASP A 142 4.02 -8.77 -14.64
N LYS A 143 3.84 -10.07 -14.41
CA LYS A 143 2.59 -10.62 -13.89
C LYS A 143 2.77 -11.20 -12.50
N GLY A 144 1.89 -10.83 -11.59
CA GLY A 144 1.92 -11.26 -10.21
C GLY A 144 0.52 -11.46 -9.66
N ARG A 145 0.37 -12.40 -8.73
CA ARG A 145 -0.85 -12.58 -7.95
C ARG A 145 -0.49 -13.05 -6.55
N ILE A 146 -1.09 -12.41 -5.56
CA ILE A 146 -1.02 -12.82 -4.15
C ILE A 146 -2.47 -12.87 -3.65
N ASP A 147 -2.93 -14.08 -3.34
CA ASP A 147 -4.20 -14.30 -2.65
C ASP A 147 -3.92 -14.37 -1.14
N MET A 148 -4.78 -13.75 -0.33
CA MET A 148 -4.71 -13.74 1.12
C MET A 148 -6.10 -13.96 1.72
N ILE A 149 -6.19 -14.93 2.63
CA ILE A 149 -7.43 -15.24 3.33
C ILE A 149 -7.16 -15.14 4.83
N ALA A 150 -8.01 -14.39 5.52
CA ALA A 150 -7.98 -14.26 6.96
C ALA A 150 -8.05 -15.65 7.64
N LYS A 151 -7.04 -15.99 8.44
CA LYS A 151 -6.99 -17.26 9.17
C LYS A 151 -7.61 -17.08 10.55
N ALA A 152 -8.71 -17.78 10.82
CA ALA A 152 -9.22 -17.88 12.19
C ALA A 152 -8.25 -18.74 13.03
N PRO A 153 -7.84 -18.29 14.24
CA PRO A 153 -6.98 -19.08 15.12
C PRO A 153 -7.71 -20.35 15.57
N LYS A 154 -6.98 -21.46 15.69
CA LYS A 154 -7.54 -22.67 16.32
C LYS A 154 -7.59 -22.47 17.84
N LYS A 155 -8.51 -23.19 18.50
CA LYS A 155 -8.79 -23.05 19.93
C LYS A 155 -7.56 -23.13 20.85
N ASP A 156 -6.58 -23.94 20.48
CA ASP A 156 -5.35 -24.19 21.24
C ASP A 156 -4.08 -23.68 20.51
N GLU A 157 -4.26 -22.86 19.46
CA GLU A 157 -3.15 -22.17 18.77
C GLU A 157 -2.74 -20.96 19.61
N VAL A 158 -1.43 -20.79 19.83
CA VAL A 158 -0.86 -19.68 20.61
C VAL A 158 0.22 -19.00 19.79
N SER A 159 0.33 -17.68 19.91
CA SER A 159 1.41 -16.95 19.23
C SER A 159 2.78 -17.41 19.71
N SER A 160 3.74 -17.43 18.78
CA SER A 160 5.16 -17.60 19.10
C SER A 160 5.80 -16.34 19.69
N ARG A 161 5.16 -15.17 19.53
CA ARG A 161 5.56 -13.91 20.16
C ARG A 161 4.99 -13.80 21.56
N LYS A 162 5.71 -13.06 22.40
CA LYS A 162 5.34 -12.79 23.79
C LYS A 162 5.46 -11.30 24.11
N ASP A 163 4.62 -10.82 25.02
CA ASP A 163 4.70 -9.47 25.60
C ASP A 163 5.87 -9.34 26.58
N ALA A 164 6.02 -8.15 27.20
CA ALA A 164 7.09 -7.89 28.16
C ALA A 164 6.95 -8.74 29.43
N GLU A 165 5.72 -9.14 29.77
CA GLU A 165 5.33 -9.99 30.88
C GLU A 165 5.47 -11.50 30.56
N GLY A 166 5.87 -11.85 29.33
CA GLY A 166 6.11 -13.22 28.88
C GLY A 166 4.88 -14.03 28.47
N LYS A 167 3.70 -13.40 28.36
CA LYS A 167 2.46 -14.00 27.87
C LYS A 167 2.45 -14.02 26.34
N PRO A 168 1.90 -15.06 25.69
CA PRO A 168 1.74 -15.07 24.24
C PRO A 168 0.87 -13.91 23.74
N TYR A 169 1.14 -13.41 22.53
CA TYR A 169 0.24 -12.46 21.86
C TYR A 169 -1.14 -13.11 21.60
N GLU A 170 -2.19 -12.29 21.66
CA GLU A 170 -3.53 -12.69 21.24
C GLU A 170 -3.56 -12.89 19.72
N LEU A 171 -4.06 -14.04 19.28
CA LEU A 171 -4.20 -14.34 17.86
C LEU A 171 -5.54 -13.83 17.34
N GLU A 172 -5.47 -12.97 16.33
CA GLU A 172 -6.64 -12.47 15.60
C GLU A 172 -6.63 -12.95 14.14
N LYS A 173 -7.80 -12.92 13.52
CA LYS A 173 -7.89 -13.05 12.06
C LYS A 173 -7.26 -11.82 11.39
N GLY A 174 -6.41 -12.02 10.38
CA GLY A 174 -5.96 -10.92 9.51
C GLY A 174 -7.05 -10.43 8.57
N SER A 175 -6.68 -9.60 7.59
CA SER A 175 -7.56 -9.21 6.48
C SER A 175 -7.53 -10.25 5.35
N SER A 176 -8.66 -10.36 4.66
CA SER A 176 -8.74 -11.10 3.39
C SER A 176 -8.54 -10.13 2.23
N GLU A 177 -7.50 -10.37 1.43
CA GLU A 177 -7.05 -9.47 0.37
C GLU A 177 -6.68 -10.26 -0.88
N ARG A 178 -6.79 -9.64 -2.05
CA ARG A 178 -6.16 -10.17 -3.27
C ARG A 178 -5.47 -9.05 -4.02
N TRP A 179 -4.23 -9.28 -4.38
CA TRP A 179 -3.44 -8.38 -5.20
C TRP A 179 -3.13 -9.08 -6.52
N ILE A 180 -3.53 -8.50 -7.64
CA ILE A 180 -3.24 -9.00 -8.98
C ILE A 180 -2.56 -7.90 -9.77
N CYS A 181 -1.43 -8.21 -10.37
CA CYS A 181 -0.83 -7.39 -11.40
C CYS A 181 -0.82 -8.12 -12.74
N THR A 182 -1.25 -7.42 -13.79
CA THR A 182 -1.53 -7.98 -15.12
C THR A 182 -0.43 -7.75 -16.14
N GLY A 183 0.58 -6.95 -15.80
CA GLY A 183 1.54 -6.32 -16.72
C GLY A 183 1.12 -4.92 -17.20
N GLU A 184 -0.17 -4.59 -17.09
CA GLU A 184 -0.75 -3.31 -17.53
C GLU A 184 -1.38 -2.50 -16.38
N GLU A 185 -1.89 -3.19 -15.36
CA GLU A 185 -2.58 -2.62 -14.20
C GLU A 185 -2.32 -3.44 -12.93
N ILE A 186 -2.54 -2.81 -11.78
CA ILE A 186 -2.63 -3.43 -10.46
C ILE A 186 -4.08 -3.33 -9.98
N LEU A 187 -4.62 -4.48 -9.56
CA LEU A 187 -5.94 -4.65 -8.98
C LEU A 187 -5.78 -5.11 -7.53
N SER A 188 -6.31 -4.33 -6.59
CA SER A 188 -6.28 -4.63 -5.16
C SER A 188 -7.70 -4.83 -4.67
N PHE A 189 -8.02 -6.05 -4.24
CA PHE A 189 -9.33 -6.42 -3.74
C PHE A 189 -9.30 -6.52 -2.22
N ASN A 190 -10.27 -5.88 -1.58
CA ASN A 190 -10.64 -6.15 -0.19
C ASN A 190 -11.80 -7.16 -0.24
N GLU A 191 -11.52 -8.38 0.23
CA GLU A 191 -12.46 -9.51 0.17
C GLU A 191 -13.52 -9.45 1.27
N ASP A 192 -13.27 -8.72 2.36
CA ASP A 192 -14.21 -8.57 3.46
C ASP A 192 -15.33 -7.56 3.10
N ASP A 193 -14.95 -6.42 2.50
CA ASP A 193 -15.90 -5.36 2.07
C ASP A 193 -16.45 -5.54 0.65
N LYS A 194 -15.93 -6.51 -0.12
CA LYS A 194 -16.17 -6.69 -1.57
C LYS A 194 -15.98 -5.40 -2.36
N THR A 195 -14.82 -4.77 -2.15
CA THR A 195 -14.37 -3.62 -2.93
C THR A 195 -13.08 -3.93 -3.69
N TYR A 196 -12.79 -3.16 -4.74
CA TYR A 196 -11.50 -3.22 -5.44
C TYR A 196 -11.03 -1.84 -5.89
N SER A 197 -9.73 -1.58 -5.83
CA SER A 197 -9.09 -0.47 -6.53
C SER A 197 -8.41 -0.95 -7.82
N ARG A 198 -8.10 0.01 -8.69
CA ARG A 198 -7.37 -0.17 -9.96
C ARG A 198 -6.37 0.96 -10.10
N GLU A 199 -5.11 0.60 -10.33
CA GLU A 199 -4.01 1.51 -10.65
C GLU A 199 -3.39 1.07 -11.98
N GLU A 200 -3.35 1.97 -12.97
CA GLU A 200 -2.75 1.66 -14.28
C GLU A 200 -1.24 1.83 -14.20
N LEU A 201 -0.49 0.84 -14.70
CA LEU A 201 0.96 0.95 -14.77
C LEU A 201 1.36 1.90 -15.91
N PRO A 202 2.24 2.89 -15.65
CA PRO A 202 2.83 3.69 -16.70
C PRO A 202 3.53 2.80 -17.75
N GLU A 203 3.45 3.17 -19.03
CA GLU A 203 4.06 2.39 -20.13
C GLU A 203 5.56 2.13 -19.90
N SER A 204 6.25 3.07 -19.25
CA SER A 204 7.66 2.96 -18.87
C SER A 204 7.96 1.89 -17.80
N MET A 205 6.94 1.32 -17.16
CA MET A 205 7.03 0.28 -16.12
C MET A 205 6.49 -1.09 -16.57
N ARG A 206 5.71 -1.14 -17.66
CA ARG A 206 5.23 -2.40 -18.25
C ARG A 206 6.41 -3.21 -18.80
N GLY A 207 6.34 -4.55 -18.73
CA GLY A 207 7.46 -5.41 -19.10
C GLY A 207 8.70 -5.30 -18.20
N LYS A 208 8.61 -4.57 -17.07
CA LYS A 208 9.66 -4.48 -16.05
C LYS A 208 9.21 -5.10 -14.75
N ASN A 209 10.19 -5.44 -13.93
CA ASN A 209 10.01 -6.04 -12.62
C ASN A 209 9.17 -5.11 -11.71
N ILE A 210 8.07 -5.63 -11.15
CA ILE A 210 7.03 -4.79 -10.55
C ILE A 210 7.25 -4.57 -9.05
N VAL A 211 7.65 -3.34 -8.74
CA VAL A 211 8.04 -2.84 -7.41
C VAL A 211 6.84 -2.45 -6.52
N HIS A 212 5.60 -2.55 -7.01
CA HIS A 212 4.41 -2.03 -6.34
C HIS A 212 3.56 -3.08 -5.60
N SER A 213 4.13 -4.26 -5.35
CA SER A 213 3.59 -5.21 -4.35
C SER A 213 4.07 -4.80 -2.95
N PRO A 214 3.36 -5.13 -1.84
CA PRO A 214 3.92 -5.07 -0.48
C PRO A 214 5.14 -5.99 -0.27
N LEU A 215 5.50 -6.79 -1.27
CA LEU A 215 6.66 -7.69 -1.29
C LEU A 215 7.58 -7.45 -2.51
N PRO A 216 8.08 -6.21 -2.71
CA PRO A 216 8.81 -5.85 -3.94
C PRO A 216 10.21 -6.48 -4.00
N PHE A 217 10.74 -6.90 -2.85
CA PHE A 217 12.04 -7.54 -2.71
C PHE A 217 12.09 -8.97 -3.25
N LEU A 218 10.94 -9.64 -3.43
CA LEU A 218 10.96 -11.09 -3.66
C LEU A 218 11.49 -11.51 -5.02
N PHE A 219 11.45 -10.60 -6.00
CA PHE A 219 11.54 -10.93 -7.40
C PHE A 219 12.56 -10.00 -8.05
N GLY A 220 13.64 -10.54 -8.61
CA GLY A 220 14.48 -9.88 -9.62
C GLY A 220 15.15 -8.53 -9.31
N MET A 221 15.23 -8.08 -8.05
CA MET A 221 15.91 -6.82 -7.73
C MET A 221 17.39 -6.93 -8.09
N LYS A 222 17.88 -6.03 -8.96
CA LYS A 222 19.29 -6.00 -9.37
C LYS A 222 20.18 -5.60 -8.20
N ALA A 223 21.39 -6.11 -8.12
CA ALA A 223 22.34 -5.78 -7.06
C ALA A 223 22.63 -4.26 -6.99
N GLU A 224 22.76 -3.60 -8.15
CA GLU A 224 22.93 -2.14 -8.22
C GLU A 224 21.68 -1.36 -7.79
N GLU A 225 20.49 -1.85 -8.10
CA GLU A 225 19.24 -1.24 -7.64
C GLU A 225 19.11 -1.38 -6.11
N ALA A 226 19.41 -2.58 -5.58
CA ALA A 226 19.42 -2.82 -4.14
C ALA A 226 20.41 -1.91 -3.40
N LYS A 227 21.62 -1.73 -3.95
CA LYS A 227 22.65 -0.82 -3.40
C LYS A 227 22.24 0.65 -3.40
N SER A 228 21.67 1.12 -4.51
CA SER A 228 21.23 2.52 -4.66
C SER A 228 20.01 2.87 -3.82
N ARG A 229 19.11 1.90 -3.55
CA ARG A 229 17.89 2.13 -2.76
C ARG A 229 18.03 1.83 -1.28
N PHE A 230 18.94 0.93 -0.88
CA PHE A 230 19.02 0.44 0.51
C PHE A 230 20.44 0.47 1.09
N ASN A 231 20.51 0.83 2.38
CA ASN A 231 21.62 0.47 3.25
C ASN A 231 21.48 -1.03 3.56
N MET A 232 22.30 -1.87 2.94
CA MET A 232 22.25 -3.33 3.12
C MET A 232 23.29 -3.84 4.11
N SER A 233 22.94 -4.88 4.86
CA SER A 233 23.86 -5.53 5.79
C SER A 233 23.67 -7.05 5.77
N LEU A 234 24.79 -7.77 5.75
CA LEU A 234 24.82 -9.21 5.94
C LEU A 234 24.76 -9.52 7.43
N ILE A 235 23.72 -10.23 7.87
CA ILE A 235 23.53 -10.55 9.30
C ILE A 235 24.12 -11.91 9.64
N SER A 236 23.88 -12.92 8.79
CA SER A 236 24.42 -14.27 9.02
C SER A 236 24.38 -15.10 7.73
N VAL A 237 25.42 -15.87 7.49
CA VAL A 237 25.45 -16.95 6.50
C VAL A 237 25.39 -18.28 7.25
N GLY A 238 24.32 -19.03 7.05
CA GLY A 238 24.17 -20.41 7.52
C GLY A 238 24.28 -21.40 6.36
N LYS A 239 24.28 -22.69 6.68
CA LYS A 239 24.34 -23.78 5.69
C LYS A 239 23.22 -23.70 4.64
N ASP A 240 21.99 -23.53 5.12
CA ASP A 240 20.77 -23.59 4.29
C ASP A 240 20.09 -22.22 4.09
N SER A 241 20.57 -21.15 4.74
CA SER A 241 19.99 -19.80 4.58
C SER A 241 21.00 -18.65 4.77
N VAL A 242 20.72 -17.53 4.10
CA VAL A 242 21.41 -16.24 4.30
C VAL A 242 20.41 -15.24 4.85
N LYS A 243 20.80 -14.46 5.87
CA LYS A 243 19.97 -13.39 6.44
C LYS A 243 20.56 -12.03 6.09
N LEU A 244 19.74 -11.20 5.46
CA LEU A 244 20.06 -9.83 5.06
C LEU A 244 19.16 -8.85 5.82
N LYS A 245 19.68 -7.66 6.09
CA LYS A 245 18.93 -6.48 6.51
C LYS A 245 19.04 -5.41 5.43
N ALA A 246 17.95 -4.69 5.17
CA ALA A 246 17.88 -3.55 4.27
C ALA A 246 17.14 -2.39 4.96
N VAL A 247 17.72 -1.19 4.92
CA VAL A 247 17.13 0.06 5.45
C VAL A 247 17.04 1.06 4.30
N PRO A 248 15.88 1.66 3.97
CA PRO A 248 15.77 2.50 2.79
C PRO A 248 16.53 3.83 2.85
N ARG A 249 17.22 4.15 1.74
CA ARG A 249 17.88 5.44 1.51
C ARG A 249 16.90 6.52 1.03
N MET A 250 15.86 6.13 0.29
CA MET A 250 14.91 7.05 -0.36
C MET A 250 13.63 7.25 0.45
N ASP A 251 13.07 8.46 0.44
CA ASP A 251 11.85 8.79 1.19
C ASP A 251 10.62 8.00 0.74
N ASN A 252 10.48 7.74 -0.56
CA ASN A 252 9.38 6.95 -1.13
C ASN A 252 9.34 5.52 -0.56
N ASP A 253 10.50 4.92 -0.31
CA ASP A 253 10.59 3.60 0.32
C ASP A 253 10.38 3.72 1.85
N ARG A 254 10.95 4.77 2.50
CA ARG A 254 10.78 5.03 3.95
C ARG A 254 9.33 5.22 4.40
N GLN A 255 8.45 5.73 3.53
CA GLN A 255 7.02 5.87 3.83
C GLN A 255 6.33 4.51 4.08
N ASN A 256 6.82 3.44 3.45
CA ASN A 256 6.22 2.12 3.53
C ASN A 256 6.82 1.28 4.67
N TYR A 257 8.14 1.34 4.86
CA TYR A 257 8.85 0.65 5.92
C TYR A 257 10.20 1.32 6.20
N HIS A 258 10.66 1.31 7.44
CA HIS A 258 11.99 1.82 7.79
C HIS A 258 13.04 0.69 7.84
N GLU A 259 12.62 -0.57 7.95
CA GLU A 259 13.50 -1.72 8.08
C GLU A 259 12.88 -2.96 7.43
N ALA A 260 13.69 -3.68 6.64
CA ALA A 260 13.35 -4.97 6.06
C ALA A 260 14.42 -6.02 6.39
N TRP A 261 14.00 -7.24 6.70
CA TRP A 261 14.86 -8.42 6.85
C TRP A 261 14.45 -9.46 5.83
N ILE A 262 15.41 -10.03 5.12
CA ILE A 262 15.19 -11.02 4.07
C ILE A 262 15.97 -12.29 4.44
N ILE A 263 15.32 -13.45 4.40
CA ILE A 263 15.96 -14.75 4.57
C ILE A 263 15.93 -15.49 3.24
N LEU A 264 17.08 -15.56 2.56
CA LEU A 264 17.25 -16.31 1.29
C LEU A 264 17.62 -17.76 1.59
N ASP A 265 17.15 -18.71 0.77
CA ASP A 265 17.69 -20.06 0.76
C ASP A 265 19.05 -20.12 0.03
N THR A 266 20.01 -20.92 0.51
CA THR A 266 21.37 -20.97 -0.10
C THR A 266 21.45 -21.78 -1.41
N LYS A 267 20.39 -22.48 -1.81
CA LYS A 267 20.40 -23.38 -2.99
C LYS A 267 19.91 -22.66 -4.24
N ARG A 268 18.87 -21.84 -4.09
CA ARG A 268 18.16 -21.14 -5.18
C ARG A 268 18.13 -19.62 -5.00
N TYR A 269 18.58 -19.10 -3.85
CA TYR A 269 18.58 -17.67 -3.52
C TYR A 269 17.19 -17.02 -3.62
N ILE A 270 16.15 -17.76 -3.23
CA ILE A 270 14.78 -17.25 -3.16
C ILE A 270 14.44 -16.92 -1.71
N PRO A 271 13.73 -15.82 -1.42
CA PRO A 271 13.29 -15.53 -0.07
C PRO A 271 12.32 -16.59 0.47
N THR A 272 12.63 -17.10 1.65
CA THR A 272 11.81 -18.01 2.45
C THR A 272 11.06 -17.27 3.56
N ALA A 273 11.56 -16.10 3.97
CA ALA A 273 10.84 -15.16 4.81
C ALA A 273 11.26 -13.71 4.51
N VAL A 274 10.32 -12.79 4.67
CA VAL A 274 10.56 -11.34 4.65
C VAL A 274 9.85 -10.72 5.85
N ARG A 275 10.56 -9.92 6.65
CA ARG A 275 10.01 -9.18 7.79
C ARG A 275 10.18 -7.69 7.54
N LEU A 276 9.08 -6.95 7.51
CA LEU A 276 9.04 -5.50 7.35
C LEU A 276 8.66 -4.86 8.69
N ILE A 277 9.19 -3.67 8.95
CA ILE A 277 8.76 -2.82 10.07
C ILE A 277 8.36 -1.46 9.51
N ASP A 278 7.09 -1.09 9.70
CA ASP A 278 6.55 0.19 9.25
C ASP A 278 7.03 1.35 10.13
N PRO A 279 6.86 2.63 9.73
CA PRO A 279 7.23 3.78 10.55
C PRO A 279 6.53 3.86 11.93
N ASN A 280 5.39 3.18 12.10
CA ASN A 280 4.62 3.12 13.35
C ASN A 280 5.09 1.98 14.29
N GLY A 281 6.03 1.14 13.84
CA GLY A 281 6.53 -0.02 14.58
C GLY A 281 5.69 -1.29 14.43
N LEU A 282 4.66 -1.29 13.56
CA LEU A 282 3.94 -2.49 13.13
C LEU A 282 4.93 -3.40 12.38
N GLU A 283 4.94 -4.67 12.75
CA GLU A 283 5.85 -5.65 12.17
C GLU A 283 5.06 -6.66 11.33
N THR A 284 5.37 -6.74 10.04
CA THR A 284 4.72 -7.66 9.10
C THR A 284 5.71 -8.72 8.66
N VAL A 285 5.43 -9.99 8.96
CA VAL A 285 6.26 -11.14 8.60
C VAL A 285 5.54 -11.98 7.56
N TYR A 286 6.15 -12.12 6.39
CA TYR A 286 5.77 -13.08 5.37
C TYR A 286 6.69 -14.30 5.42
N MET A 287 6.11 -15.49 5.29
CA MET A 287 6.85 -16.75 5.11
C MET A 287 6.38 -17.46 3.85
N PHE A 288 7.31 -18.01 3.07
CA PHE A 288 7.04 -18.66 1.78
C PHE A 288 7.38 -20.16 1.86
N LYS A 289 6.47 -20.99 1.37
CA LYS A 289 6.53 -22.46 1.47
C LYS A 289 6.08 -23.11 0.16
N ASP A 290 6.47 -24.37 -0.03
CA ASP A 290 6.10 -25.19 -1.20
C ASP A 290 6.45 -24.54 -2.55
N ILE A 291 7.55 -23.78 -2.57
CA ILE A 291 7.96 -22.95 -3.71
C ILE A 291 8.40 -23.83 -4.88
N THR A 292 7.64 -23.73 -5.97
CA THR A 292 7.90 -24.40 -7.25
C THR A 292 8.25 -23.35 -8.30
N ILE A 293 9.34 -23.60 -9.03
CA ILE A 293 9.96 -22.67 -9.99
C ILE A 293 9.92 -23.31 -11.37
N ASN A 294 9.58 -22.54 -12.40
CA ASN A 294 9.62 -22.97 -13.81
C ASN A 294 8.89 -24.30 -14.07
N ASP A 295 7.77 -24.54 -13.38
CA ASP A 295 6.93 -25.73 -13.59
C ASP A 295 6.40 -25.75 -15.02
N GLY A 296 6.74 -26.78 -15.80
CA GLY A 296 6.24 -26.96 -17.16
C GLY A 296 4.71 -27.05 -17.24
N ASN A 297 4.06 -27.45 -16.14
CA ASN A 297 2.60 -27.52 -16.01
C ASN A 297 1.99 -26.28 -15.34
N PHE A 298 2.77 -25.22 -15.07
CA PHE A 298 2.33 -24.00 -14.38
C PHE A 298 1.02 -23.44 -14.96
N GLY A 299 0.99 -23.17 -16.27
CA GLY A 299 -0.19 -22.66 -16.95
C GLY A 299 -1.41 -23.58 -16.83
N THR A 300 -1.23 -24.88 -17.04
CA THR A 300 -2.30 -25.88 -16.93
C THR A 300 -2.88 -25.97 -15.52
N ARG A 301 -2.02 -26.03 -14.50
CA ARG A 301 -2.41 -26.09 -13.07
C ARG A 301 -3.17 -24.84 -12.65
N ILE A 302 -2.68 -23.67 -13.07
CA ILE A 302 -3.31 -22.37 -12.85
C ILE A 302 -4.68 -22.29 -13.53
N VAL A 303 -4.78 -22.63 -14.82
CA VAL A 303 -6.06 -22.56 -15.55
C VAL A 303 -7.09 -23.49 -14.93
N ALA A 304 -6.69 -24.71 -14.52
CA ALA A 304 -7.56 -25.62 -13.78
C ALA A 304 -8.00 -25.06 -12.41
N ARG A 305 -7.08 -24.44 -11.66
CA ARG A 305 -7.32 -23.85 -10.33
C ARG A 305 -8.27 -22.67 -10.35
N PHE A 306 -8.19 -21.81 -11.37
CA PHE A 306 -8.95 -20.57 -11.49
C PHE A 306 -10.10 -20.60 -12.51
N ARG A 307 -10.25 -21.71 -13.25
CA ARG A 307 -11.21 -21.86 -14.36
C ARG A 307 -11.06 -20.76 -15.43
N GLY A 308 -9.83 -20.31 -15.65
CA GLY A 308 -9.52 -19.17 -16.52
C GLY A 308 -8.12 -18.60 -16.26
N ASN A 309 -7.86 -17.40 -16.78
CA ASN A 309 -6.59 -16.68 -16.59
C ASN A 309 -6.54 -16.08 -15.16
N PRO A 310 -5.51 -16.38 -14.34
CA PRO A 310 -5.43 -15.93 -12.94
C PRO A 310 -5.29 -14.41 -12.80
N TYR A 311 -4.74 -13.76 -13.83
CA TYR A 311 -4.48 -12.32 -13.90
C TYR A 311 -5.67 -11.56 -14.51
N LYS A 312 -6.76 -12.24 -14.89
CA LYS A 312 -8.02 -11.61 -15.33
C LYS A 312 -9.17 -12.03 -14.39
N PRO A 313 -9.22 -11.47 -13.17
CA PRO A 313 -10.23 -11.83 -12.18
C PRO A 313 -11.62 -11.37 -12.63
N SER A 314 -12.67 -12.09 -12.21
CA SER A 314 -14.03 -11.57 -12.33
C SER A 314 -14.24 -10.42 -11.35
N LEU A 315 -14.70 -9.27 -11.85
CA LEU A 315 -15.07 -8.12 -11.03
C LEU A 315 -16.55 -8.19 -10.57
N ALA A 316 -17.29 -9.23 -10.96
CA ALA A 316 -18.69 -9.41 -10.59
C ALA A 316 -18.84 -9.52 -9.06
N GLY A 317 -19.73 -8.70 -8.49
CA GLY A 317 -19.96 -8.62 -7.04
C GLY A 317 -19.04 -7.67 -6.28
N TYR A 318 -18.04 -7.04 -6.93
CA TYR A 318 -17.18 -6.04 -6.29
C TYR A 318 -17.56 -4.61 -6.69
N LYS A 319 -17.48 -3.69 -5.73
CA LYS A 319 -17.62 -2.24 -5.97
C LYS A 319 -16.25 -1.62 -6.22
N ARG A 320 -16.09 -0.79 -7.25
CA ARG A 320 -14.84 -0.05 -7.46
C ARG A 320 -14.70 1.01 -6.35
N HIS A 321 -13.68 0.89 -5.53
CA HIS A 321 -13.22 1.94 -4.63
C HIS A 321 -12.17 2.77 -5.39
N ILE A 322 -12.51 4.03 -5.66
CA ILE A 322 -11.55 5.02 -6.12
C ILE A 322 -11.03 5.66 -4.83
N PRO A 323 -9.76 5.50 -4.43
CA PRO A 323 -9.19 6.31 -3.37
C PRO A 323 -9.39 7.77 -3.75
N ASN A 324 -9.97 8.58 -2.87
CA ASN A 324 -10.21 9.99 -3.18
C ASN A 324 -8.87 10.62 -3.58
N GLU A 325 -8.77 11.04 -4.84
CA GLU A 325 -7.73 11.94 -5.30
C GLU A 325 -7.77 13.16 -4.35
N VAL A 326 -6.66 13.43 -3.68
CA VAL A 326 -6.60 14.50 -2.68
C VAL A 326 -6.94 15.80 -3.41
N GLU A 327 -8.14 16.35 -3.15
CA GLU A 327 -8.57 17.58 -3.82
C GLU A 327 -7.45 18.62 -3.71
N PRO A 328 -6.94 19.16 -4.83
CA PRO A 328 -5.89 20.15 -4.77
C PRO A 328 -6.42 21.32 -3.94
N ALA A 329 -5.78 21.55 -2.79
CA ALA A 329 -6.30 22.42 -1.75
C ALA A 329 -6.81 23.74 -2.34
N SER A 330 -8.14 23.87 -2.38
CA SER A 330 -8.80 25.03 -2.98
C SER A 330 -8.22 26.27 -2.34
N SER A 331 -7.66 27.16 -3.15
CA SER A 331 -6.90 28.30 -2.65
C SER A 331 -7.82 29.16 -1.79
N ASN A 332 -7.55 29.18 -0.49
CA ASN A 332 -8.20 30.11 0.43
C ASN A 332 -7.75 31.54 0.08
N ALA A 333 -8.44 32.13 -0.91
CA ALA A 333 -8.43 33.56 -1.12
C ALA A 333 -8.95 34.22 0.17
N PRO A 334 -8.30 35.29 0.69
CA PRO A 334 -8.79 35.99 1.85
C PRO A 334 -10.21 36.50 1.60
N ARG A 335 -11.18 36.08 2.42
CA ARG A 335 -12.47 36.77 2.49
C ARG A 335 -12.30 38.01 3.34
N ASP A 336 -12.39 39.17 2.70
CA ASP A 336 -12.42 40.46 3.38
C ASP A 336 -13.53 40.49 4.44
N GLY A 337 -13.15 40.95 5.63
CA GLY A 337 -14.03 40.95 6.79
C GLY A 337 -15.16 41.96 6.66
N LYS A 338 -16.39 41.50 6.91
CA LYS A 338 -17.47 42.37 7.40
C LYS A 338 -17.82 41.92 8.82
N PRO A 339 -17.78 42.81 9.83
CA PRO A 339 -18.10 42.45 11.20
C PRO A 339 -19.60 42.18 11.33
N GLN A 340 -19.96 40.99 11.79
CA GLN A 340 -21.36 40.63 12.05
C GLN A 340 -21.74 41.04 13.48
N THR A 341 -22.78 41.86 13.60
CA THR A 341 -23.19 42.53 14.84
C THR A 341 -23.65 41.54 15.91
N ARG A 342 -23.20 41.74 17.15
CA ARG A 342 -23.75 41.08 18.35
C ARG A 342 -25.24 41.41 18.52
N GLN A 343 -26.07 40.40 18.76
CA GLN A 343 -27.30 40.53 19.54
C GLN A 343 -27.26 39.59 20.74
N ALA A 344 -28.00 39.93 21.80
CA ALA A 344 -27.85 39.37 23.14
C ALA A 344 -29.21 39.06 23.79
N GLY A 345 -29.20 38.15 24.79
CA GLY A 345 -30.39 37.73 25.57
C GLY A 345 -31.18 36.60 24.88
N GLY A 346 -31.76 35.62 25.58
CA GLY A 346 -31.99 35.48 27.02
C GLY A 346 -32.30 34.02 27.43
N PRO A 347 -32.80 33.76 28.66
CA PRO A 347 -32.26 32.66 29.50
C PRO A 347 -33.29 31.62 30.02
N VAL A 348 -32.86 30.81 31.01
CA VAL A 348 -33.62 29.85 31.85
C VAL A 348 -33.94 28.51 31.16
N GLY A 349 -33.84 27.32 31.77
CA GLY A 349 -33.44 26.88 33.13
C GLY A 349 -34.24 25.62 33.52
N GLY A 350 -33.68 24.67 34.29
CA GLY A 350 -34.44 23.45 34.65
C GLY A 350 -33.67 22.32 35.35
N THR A 351 -33.63 22.34 36.68
CA THR A 351 -33.19 21.23 37.57
C THR A 351 -34.24 20.13 37.70
N GLY A 352 -33.85 18.86 37.90
CA GLY A 352 -34.83 17.77 38.06
C GLY A 352 -34.32 16.40 38.55
N ALA A 353 -33.97 16.29 39.83
CA ALA A 353 -34.00 15.06 40.64
C ALA A 353 -34.63 15.43 42.01
N PRO A 354 -35.03 14.52 42.93
CA PRO A 354 -34.89 13.05 42.95
C PRO A 354 -36.21 12.30 43.34
N LYS A 355 -36.15 10.98 43.60
CA LYS A 355 -37.03 10.29 44.57
C LYS A 355 -36.44 8.97 45.10
N ARG A 356 -36.86 8.52 46.29
CA ARG A 356 -36.15 7.56 47.16
C ARG A 356 -37.12 6.59 47.88
N ALA A 357 -36.84 5.28 47.77
CA ALA A 357 -37.27 4.15 48.65
C ALA A 357 -38.80 3.90 48.81
N PRO A 358 -39.29 2.75 49.36
CA PRO A 358 -38.87 2.08 50.61
C PRO A 358 -38.48 0.57 50.50
N ASN A 359 -38.20 -0.05 51.67
CA ASN A 359 -37.69 -1.41 51.90
C ASN A 359 -38.74 -2.54 51.82
N GLU A 360 -38.30 -3.79 51.61
CA GLU A 360 -38.48 -4.98 52.49
C GLU A 360 -37.58 -6.14 51.97
N VAL A 361 -36.62 -6.69 52.74
CA VAL A 361 -36.74 -7.86 53.66
C VAL A 361 -37.24 -9.15 52.99
N LEU A 362 -36.34 -10.14 52.75
CA LEU A 362 -36.30 -11.46 53.44
C LEU A 362 -35.14 -12.35 52.92
N SER A 363 -34.73 -13.31 53.75
CA SER A 363 -33.67 -14.33 53.60
C SER A 363 -33.69 -15.19 52.32
N ASP A 364 -32.53 -15.55 51.78
CA ASP A 364 -31.93 -16.89 52.02
C ASP A 364 -30.54 -17.10 51.40
N ARG A 365 -29.72 -17.95 52.06
CA ARG A 365 -28.37 -18.35 51.64
C ARG A 365 -28.31 -19.85 51.27
N PRO A 366 -27.79 -20.20 50.08
CA PRO A 366 -27.12 -21.48 49.86
C PRO A 366 -25.59 -21.36 50.02
N GLN A 367 -24.96 -22.35 50.65
CA GLN A 367 -23.49 -22.42 50.83
C GLN A 367 -22.76 -22.88 49.55
N PRO A 368 -21.47 -22.52 49.37
CA PRO A 368 -20.62 -23.13 48.35
C PRO A 368 -20.17 -24.55 48.75
N PRO A 369 -20.09 -25.52 47.82
CA PRO A 369 -19.52 -26.84 48.10
C PRO A 369 -18.00 -26.78 48.33
N ARG A 370 -17.50 -27.71 49.13
CA ARG A 370 -16.15 -27.71 49.71
C ARG A 370 -15.04 -28.06 48.71
N THR A 371 -13.89 -27.43 48.92
CA THR A 371 -12.57 -27.87 48.43
C THR A 371 -12.22 -29.28 48.89
N THR A 372 -11.69 -30.10 47.98
CA THR A 372 -10.89 -31.30 48.30
C THR A 372 -9.51 -31.19 47.64
N ALA A 373 -8.47 -31.60 48.37
CA ALA A 373 -7.09 -31.44 47.97
C ALA A 373 -6.45 -32.77 47.53
N VAL A 374 -5.61 -32.69 46.48
CA VAL A 374 -4.22 -33.20 46.38
C VAL A 374 -3.91 -34.53 47.12
N PRO A 375 -3.44 -35.58 46.40
CA PRO A 375 -1.99 -35.83 46.43
C PRO A 375 -1.33 -36.26 45.10
N GLN A 376 -0.21 -35.62 44.80
CA GLN A 376 1.00 -36.22 44.19
C GLN A 376 2.09 -36.27 45.29
N PRO A 377 3.25 -36.94 45.13
CA PRO A 377 3.76 -37.67 43.95
C PRO A 377 4.22 -39.12 44.23
N GLY A 378 4.37 -39.91 43.16
CA GLY A 378 5.05 -41.22 43.19
C GLY A 378 6.29 -41.21 42.30
N LYS A 379 7.50 -41.32 42.90
CA LYS A 379 8.75 -41.56 42.17
C LYS A 379 8.89 -43.04 41.82
N LYS A 380 9.40 -43.35 40.63
CA LYS A 380 10.40 -44.40 40.37
C LYS A 380 11.10 -44.13 39.05
#